data_AF-A0A8J9TGL4-F1
#
_entry.id   AF-A0A8J9TGL4-F1
#
_cell.length_a   1.000
_cell.length_b   1.000
_cell.length_c   1.000
_cell.angle_alpha   90.00
_cell.angle_beta   90.00
_cell.angle_gamma   90.00
#
_symmetry.space_group_name_H-M   'P 1'
#
loop_
_entity.id
_entity.type
_entity.pdbx_description
1 polymer ?
#
loop_
_entity_poly.entity_id
_entity_poly.type
_entity_poly.pdbx_seq_one_letter_code
_entity_poly.pdbx_strand_id
1 'polypeptide(L)' 'TRANTIVKAVGDKAKISINAEKPGKGNFVVRVSGQDAPLVELLGLKRPFPPLKALDMEEVCEKVLQAIEA' A
#
# COMPACT_ATOMS: atom_id res chain seq x y z
N THR A 1 4.84 10.10 -3.59
CA THR A 1 5.24 8.69 -3.43
C THR A 1 4.01 7.82 -3.65
N ARG A 2 4.16 6.53 -4.01
CA ARG A 2 3.01 5.61 -4.21
C ARG A 2 2.09 5.52 -2.98
N ALA A 3 2.67 5.56 -1.78
CA ALA A 3 1.92 5.66 -0.52
C ALA A 3 1.03 6.91 -0.46
N ASN A 4 1.53 8.08 -0.88
CA ASN A 4 0.72 9.31 -0.89
C ASN A 4 -0.42 9.27 -1.91
N THR A 5 -0.32 8.49 -2.98
CA THR A 5 -1.43 8.28 -3.92
C THR A 5 -2.58 7.56 -3.23
N ILE A 6 -2.28 6.52 -2.45
CA ILE A 6 -3.28 5.80 -1.65
C ILE A 6 -3.91 6.72 -0.61
N VAL A 7 -3.10 7.56 0.06
CA VAL A 7 -3.61 8.55 1.02
C VAL A 7 -4.63 9.48 0.39
N LYS A 8 -4.35 9.98 -0.82
CA LYS A 8 -5.28 10.86 -1.54
C LYS A 8 -6.55 10.13 -1.97
N ALA A 9 -6.46 8.87 -2.37
CA ALA A 9 -7.60 8.07 -2.80
C ALA A 9 -8.54 7.72 -1.64
N VAL A 10 -7.97 7.38 -0.48
CA VAL A 10 -8.73 7.06 0.74
C VAL A 10 -9.33 8.33 1.37
N GLY A 11 -8.61 9.45 1.33
CA GLY A 11 -9.06 10.71 1.95
C GLY A 11 -9.30 10.54 3.45
N ASP A 12 -10.45 11.04 3.92
CA ASP A 12 -10.84 10.98 5.34
C ASP A 12 -11.60 9.68 5.72
N LYS A 13 -11.73 8.73 4.79
CA LYS A 13 -12.48 7.48 5.02
C LYS A 13 -11.80 6.55 6.04
N ALA A 14 -10.48 6.67 6.24
CA ALA A 14 -9.75 5.86 7.20
C ALA A 14 -8.52 6.58 7.77
N LYS A 15 -8.08 6.14 8.95
CA LYS A 15 -6.84 6.61 9.57
C LYS A 15 -5.63 5.92 8.92
N ILE A 16 -4.78 6.70 8.26
CA ILE A 16 -3.63 6.18 7.53
C ILE A 16 -2.34 6.41 8.32
N SER A 17 -1.48 5.39 8.38
CA SER A 17 -0.13 5.48 8.93
C SER A 17 0.88 5.00 7.90
N ILE A 18 1.93 5.79 7.65
CA ILE A 18 2.99 5.47 6.68
C ILE A 18 4.26 5.20 7.46
N ASN A 19 4.87 4.03 7.23
CA ASN A 19 6.09 3.60 7.92
C ASN A 19 5.97 3.63 9.46
N ALA A 20 4.82 3.18 9.99
CA ALA A 20 4.60 3.07 11.44
C ALA A 20 5.67 2.19 12.12
N GLU A 21 6.11 1.14 11.42
CA GLU A 21 7.27 0.33 11.77
C GLU A 21 8.45 0.70 10.88
N LYS A 22 9.68 0.50 11.40
CA LYS A 22 10.93 0.82 10.70
C LYS A 22 10.96 0.08 9.35
N PRO A 23 10.87 0.80 8.21
CA PRO A 23 10.73 0.14 6.92
C PRO A 23 12.06 -0.51 6.51
N GLY A 24 11.99 -1.78 6.08
CA GLY A 24 13.12 -2.46 5.44
C GLY A 24 13.45 -1.86 4.07
N LYS A 25 14.71 -1.97 3.64
CA LYS A 25 15.14 -1.48 2.32
C LYS A 25 14.46 -2.30 1.22
N GLY A 26 13.75 -1.61 0.33
CA GLY A 26 13.07 -2.25 -0.81
C GLY A 26 11.76 -2.93 -0.45
N ASN A 27 11.15 -2.61 0.70
CA ASN A 27 9.85 -3.13 1.08
C ASN A 27 8.75 -2.12 0.72
N PHE A 28 7.65 -2.62 0.17
CA PHE A 28 6.41 -1.89 -0.02
C PHE A 28 5.26 -2.80 0.39
N VAL A 29 4.62 -2.47 1.51
CA VAL A 29 3.54 -3.26 2.09
C VAL A 29 2.35 -2.36 2.37
N VAL A 30 1.16 -2.77 1.95
CA VAL A 30 -0.11 -2.11 2.24
C VAL A 30 -0.97 -3.09 3.04
N ARG A 31 -1.37 -2.67 4.24
CA ARG A 31 -2.22 -3.45 5.15
C ARG A 31 -3.46 -2.64 5.50
N VAL A 32 -4.59 -3.31 5.62
CA VAL A 32 -5.86 -2.72 6.06
C VAL A 32 -6.29 -3.41 7.34
N SER A 33 -6.74 -2.62 8.32
CA SER A 33 -7.23 -3.15 9.59
C SER A 33 -8.47 -3.99 9.35
N GLY A 34 -8.51 -5.22 9.88
CA GLY A 34 -9.59 -6.17 9.65
C GLY A 34 -9.31 -7.20 8.54
N GLN A 35 -8.19 -7.08 7.82
CA GLN A 35 -7.70 -8.13 6.93
C GLN A 35 -6.44 -8.79 7.51
N ASP A 36 -6.44 -10.12 7.58
CA ASP A 36 -5.29 -10.90 8.05
C ASP A 36 -4.11 -10.84 7.07
N ALA A 37 -4.38 -10.66 5.78
CA ALA A 37 -3.36 -10.60 4.73
C ALA A 37 -3.12 -9.17 4.22
N PRO A 38 -1.87 -8.80 3.89
CA PRO A 38 -1.57 -7.53 3.22
C PRO A 38 -2.18 -7.50 1.81
N LEU A 39 -2.78 -6.37 1.43
CA LEU A 39 -3.30 -6.14 0.07
C LEU A 39 -2.19 -6.07 -0.98
N VAL A 40 -1.05 -5.52 -0.58
CA VAL A 40 0.17 -5.49 -1.38
C VAL A 40 1.32 -5.87 -0.47
N GLU A 41 2.11 -6.86 -0.86
CA GLU A 41 3.32 -7.22 -0.16
C GLU A 41 4.45 -7.41 -1.17
N LEU A 42 5.35 -6.44 -1.22
CA LEU A 42 6.56 -6.50 -2.03
C LEU A 42 7.75 -6.35 -1.08
N LEU A 43 8.53 -7.42 -0.90
CA LEU A 43 9.64 -7.46 0.03
C LEU A 43 10.98 -7.55 -0.72
N GLY A 44 12.03 -6.94 -0.17
CA GLY A 44 13.40 -7.11 -0.64
C GLY A 44 13.64 -6.70 -2.09
N LEU A 45 12.89 -5.72 -2.60
CA LEU A 45 12.99 -5.31 -3.99
C LEU A 45 14.40 -4.80 -4.33
N LYS A 46 15.00 -5.35 -5.38
CA LYS A 46 16.27 -4.85 -5.93
C LYS A 46 16.00 -3.63 -6.82
N ARG A 47 16.89 -2.63 -6.76
CA ARG A 47 16.88 -1.50 -7.69
C ARG A 47 17.06 -2.02 -9.13
N PRO A 48 16.35 -1.49 -10.14
CA PRO A 48 15.54 -0.26 -10.14
C PRO A 48 14.05 -0.43 -9.74
N PHE A 49 13.74 -1.39 -8.86
CA PHE A 49 12.39 -1.73 -8.38
C PHE A 49 11.36 -2.03 -9.49
N PRO A 50 11.65 -2.95 -10.44
CA PRO A 50 10.71 -3.27 -11.52
C PRO A 50 9.30 -3.66 -11.04
N PRO A 51 9.13 -4.53 -10.01
CA PRO A 51 7.81 -4.91 -9.53
C PRO A 51 7.02 -3.73 -8.95
N LEU A 52 7.71 -2.83 -8.24
CA LEU A 52 7.07 -1.61 -7.76
C LEU A 52 6.62 -0.75 -8.94
N LYS A 53 7.39 -0.64 -10.02
CA LYS A 53 6.99 0.16 -11.20
C LYS A 53 5.81 -0.44 -11.95
N ALA A 54 5.78 -1.77 -12.09
CA ALA A 54 4.72 -2.50 -12.78
C ALA A 54 3.41 -2.56 -11.98
N LEU A 55 3.45 -2.30 -10.67
CA LEU A 55 2.26 -2.27 -9.82
C LEU A 55 1.30 -1.17 -10.31
N ASP A 56 0.06 -1.56 -10.61
CA ASP A 56 -1.00 -0.63 -10.94
C ASP A 56 -1.49 0.07 -9.66
N MET A 57 -1.39 1.40 -9.62
CA MET A 57 -1.80 2.16 -8.44
C MET A 57 -3.31 2.42 -8.41
N GLU A 58 -3.99 2.40 -9.54
CA GLU A 58 -5.44 2.58 -9.61
C GLU A 58 -6.13 1.35 -9.00
N GLU A 59 -5.75 0.16 -9.45
CA GLU A 59 -6.24 -1.12 -8.92
C GLU A 59 -5.96 -1.25 -7.41
N VAL A 60 -4.77 -0.85 -6.95
CA VAL A 60 -4.42 -0.89 -5.53
C VAL A 60 -5.30 0.06 -4.71
N CYS A 61 -5.62 1.25 -5.23
CA CYS A 61 -6.50 2.18 -4.53
C CYS A 61 -7.93 1.63 -4.45
N GLU A 62 -8.44 1.04 -5.52
CA GLU A 62 -9.76 0.40 -5.53
C GLU A 62 -9.85 -0.75 -4.51
N LYS A 63 -8.84 -1.64 -4.48
CA LYS A 63 -8.77 -2.73 -3.49
C LYS A 63 -8.74 -2.22 -2.05
N VAL A 64 -8.00 -1.13 -1.80
CA VAL A 64 -7.95 -0.51 -0.46
C VAL A 64 -9.31 0.07 -0.08
N LEU A 65 -9.99 0.76 -1.01
CA LEU A 65 -11.32 1.32 -0.76
C LEU A 65 -12.35 0.23 -0.49
N GLN A 66 -12.36 -0.84 -1.30
CA GLN A 66 -13.22 -2.01 -1.08
C GLN A 66 -12.95 -2.67 0.27
N ALA A 67 -11.69 -2.78 0.68
CA ALA A 67 -11.32 -3.37 1.96
C ALA A 67 -11.70 -2.51 3.17
N ILE A 68 -11.87 -1.19 2.99
CA ILE A 68 -12.32 -0.27 4.06
C ILE A 68 -13.85 -0.23 4.14
N GLU A 69 -14.55 -0.40 3.02
CA GLU A 69 -16.02 -0.37 2.94
C GLU A 69 -16.69 -1.72 3.23
N ALA A 70 -15.93 -2.81 3.30
CA ALA A 70 -16.38 -4.16 3.66
C ALA A 70 -16.48 -4.36 5.18
#